data_AF-A0A7G9YVI4-F1
#
_entry.id   AF-A0A7G9YVI4-F1
#
_cell.length_a   1.000
_cell.length_b   1.000
_cell.length_c   1.000
_cell.angle_alpha   90.00
_cell.angle_beta   90.00
_cell.angle_gamma   90.00
#
_symmetry.space_group_name_H-M   'P 1'
#
loop_
_entity.id
_entity.type
_entity.pdbx_description
1 polymer ?
#
loop_
_entity_poly.entity_id
_entity_poly.type
_entity_poly.pdbx_seq_one_letter_code
_entity_poly.pdbx_strand_id
1 'polypeptide(L)'
;MDNVIGFLIPYWSNSPIPKYLQVDNGMCFIGDFRYPRKFSRFVRLCLYVGIEVVFIAPSCPWMNGSIENFNNWFGAKFWDKETFTGLENIRARSLHFVDQHNDLSAWKKKDKELKQIAPVRLLKNAMGIYLDKLPLTDGKIHFIRKVDNKARINALNEVFEVGKEFISEYVWATICLGKRKMGV
;
A
#
# COMPACT_ATOMS: atom_id res chain seq x y z
N MET A 1 -5.91 12.02 5.68
CA MET A 1 -5.30 10.72 6.05
C MET A 1 -6.22 9.92 6.97
N ASP A 2 -6.99 10.59 7.84
CA ASP A 2 -7.85 9.94 8.85
C ASP A 2 -8.87 8.96 8.27
N ASN A 3 -9.50 9.27 7.13
CA ASN A 3 -10.44 8.33 6.50
C ASN A 3 -9.78 7.01 6.08
N VAL A 4 -8.56 7.07 5.53
CA VAL A 4 -7.82 5.86 5.11
C VAL A 4 -7.42 5.04 6.33
N ILE A 5 -6.87 5.70 7.35
CA ILE A 5 -6.47 5.03 8.61
C ILE A 5 -7.69 4.45 9.32
N GLY A 6 -8.79 5.20 9.39
CA GLY A 6 -10.06 4.79 9.98
C GLY A 6 -10.73 3.62 9.26
N PHE A 7 -10.48 3.46 7.96
CA PHE A 7 -10.87 2.26 7.21
C PHE A 7 -9.93 1.07 7.49
N LEU A 8 -8.61 1.29 7.47
CA LEU A 8 -7.63 0.20 7.56
C LEU A 8 -7.63 -0.52 8.91
N ILE A 9 -7.87 0.18 10.01
CA ILE A 9 -7.94 -0.43 11.34
C ILE A 9 -9.02 -1.51 11.43
N PRO A 10 -10.32 -1.21 11.22
CA PRO A 10 -11.37 -2.23 11.28
C PRO A 10 -11.19 -3.27 10.17
N TYR A 11 -10.67 -2.87 9.01
CA TYR A 11 -10.36 -3.82 7.94
C TYR A 11 -9.34 -4.88 8.39
N TRP A 12 -8.20 -4.48 8.95
CA TRP A 12 -7.17 -5.42 9.41
C TRP A 12 -7.51 -6.17 10.69
N SER A 13 -8.52 -5.72 11.44
CA SER A 13 -9.09 -6.53 12.53
C SER A 13 -9.91 -7.71 12.02
N ASN A 14 -10.49 -7.60 10.82
CA ASN A 14 -11.35 -8.64 10.22
C ASN A 14 -10.69 -9.35 9.02
N SER A 15 -9.61 -8.81 8.47
CA SER A 15 -8.91 -9.32 7.28
C SER A 15 -7.42 -9.49 7.55
N PRO A 16 -6.78 -10.51 6.95
CA PRO A 16 -5.34 -10.73 7.08
C PRO A 16 -4.49 -9.50 6.74
N ILE A 17 -3.58 -9.16 7.64
CA ILE A 17 -2.54 -8.14 7.41
C ILE A 17 -1.53 -8.70 6.41
N PRO A 18 -1.29 -8.01 5.28
CA PRO A 18 -0.33 -8.46 4.29
C PRO A 18 1.11 -8.33 4.81
N LYS A 19 2.04 -9.06 4.19
CA LYS A 19 3.48 -8.80 4.39
C LYS A 19 3.91 -7.52 3.67
N TYR A 20 3.52 -7.40 2.41
CA TYR A 20 3.82 -6.25 1.55
C TYR A 20 2.55 -5.50 1.19
N LEU A 21 2.58 -4.18 1.28
CA LEU A 21 1.50 -3.32 0.79
C LEU A 21 2.05 -2.40 -0.30
N GLN A 22 1.63 -2.65 -1.54
CA GLN A 22 2.01 -1.82 -2.67
C GLN A 22 1.15 -0.55 -2.71
N VAL A 23 1.80 0.60 -2.90
CA VAL A 23 1.15 1.92 -2.97
C VAL A 23 1.77 2.80 -4.04
N ASP A 24 1.00 3.78 -4.51
CA ASP A 24 1.52 4.84 -5.38
C ASP A 24 2.45 5.82 -4.63
N ASN A 25 3.10 6.71 -5.38
CA ASN A 25 4.03 7.71 -4.83
C ASN A 25 3.32 9.01 -4.39
N GLY A 26 2.02 8.98 -4.14
CA GLY A 26 1.23 10.12 -3.72
C GLY A 26 1.75 10.72 -2.42
N MET A 27 1.76 12.05 -2.33
CA MET A 27 2.20 12.79 -1.14
C MET A 27 1.48 12.34 0.14
N CYS A 28 0.21 11.95 0.02
CA CYS A 28 -0.57 11.44 1.15
C CYS A 28 0.03 10.16 1.76
N PHE A 29 0.66 9.31 0.96
CA PHE A 29 1.25 8.06 1.42
C PHE A 29 2.71 8.22 1.84
N ILE A 30 3.52 8.97 1.08
CA ILE A 30 4.95 9.14 1.41
C ILE A 30 5.12 10.03 2.64
N GLY A 31 4.44 11.18 2.68
CA GLY A 31 4.65 12.24 3.67
C GLY A 31 5.02 13.57 3.02
N ASP A 32 5.46 14.52 3.83
CA ASP A 32 5.80 15.87 3.38
C ASP A 32 7.20 15.89 2.74
N PHE A 33 7.24 16.27 1.47
CA PHE A 33 8.47 16.47 0.70
C PHE A 33 9.33 17.65 1.18
N ARG A 34 8.81 18.55 2.01
CA ARG A 34 9.57 19.66 2.61
C ARG A 34 10.50 19.23 3.74
N TYR A 35 10.19 18.16 4.45
CA TYR A 35 11.01 17.68 5.57
C TYR A 35 11.52 16.27 5.26
N PRO A 36 12.77 16.12 4.80
CA PRO A 36 13.32 14.81 4.49
C PRO A 36 13.21 13.89 5.71
N ARG A 37 12.95 12.61 5.46
CA ARG A 37 12.86 11.53 6.48
C ARG A 37 11.65 11.61 7.42
N LYS A 38 10.62 12.42 7.10
CA LYS A 38 9.32 12.33 7.78
C LYS A 38 8.35 11.43 7.01
N PHE A 39 8.09 10.26 7.58
CA PHE A 39 7.07 9.35 7.07
C PHE A 39 5.66 9.77 7.48
N SER A 40 4.72 9.60 6.56
CA SER A 40 3.28 9.82 6.81
C SER A 40 2.75 8.96 7.96
N ARG A 41 1.60 9.35 8.53
CA ARG A 41 0.88 8.53 9.51
C ARG A 41 0.48 7.16 8.93
N PHE A 42 0.23 7.07 7.63
CA PHE A 42 -0.05 5.81 6.95
C PHE A 42 1.14 4.85 6.96
N VAL A 43 2.33 5.32 6.58
CA VAL A 43 3.55 4.49 6.60
C VAL A 43 3.88 4.06 8.03
N ARG A 44 3.75 4.98 9.00
CA ARG A 44 3.93 4.66 10.43
C ARG A 44 2.96 3.58 10.91
N LEU A 45 1.69 3.67 10.52
CA LEU A 45 0.70 2.63 10.85
C LEU A 45 1.09 1.28 10.23
N CYS A 46 1.48 1.27 8.95
CA CYS A 46 1.91 0.05 8.26
C CYS A 46 3.08 -0.60 9.00
N LEU A 47 4.12 0.17 9.32
CA LEU A 47 5.27 -0.32 10.08
C LEU A 47 4.88 -0.82 11.47
N TYR A 48 3.99 -0.09 12.16
CA TYR A 48 3.51 -0.44 13.50
C TYR A 48 2.83 -1.82 13.53
N VAL A 49 2.05 -2.14 12.48
CA VAL A 49 1.40 -3.46 12.34
C VAL A 49 2.27 -4.48 11.60
N GLY A 50 3.53 -4.12 11.29
CA GLY A 50 4.53 -4.98 10.68
C GLY A 50 4.30 -5.26 9.18
N ILE A 51 3.73 -4.30 8.45
CA ILE A 51 3.64 -4.28 6.99
C ILE A 51 4.88 -3.59 6.42
N GLU A 52 5.48 -4.19 5.39
CA GLU A 52 6.52 -3.58 4.57
C GLU A 52 5.87 -2.86 3.38
N VAL A 53 5.93 -1.52 3.37
CA VAL A 53 5.32 -0.71 2.30
C VAL A 53 6.21 -0.74 1.06
N VAL A 54 5.61 -0.93 -0.11
CA VAL A 54 6.30 -0.96 -1.41
C VAL A 54 5.78 0.17 -2.29
N PHE A 55 6.59 1.21 -2.47
CA PHE A 55 6.28 2.28 -3.41
C PHE A 55 6.64 1.84 -4.83
N ILE A 56 5.66 1.86 -5.72
CA ILE A 56 5.88 1.54 -7.14
C ILE A 56 6.85 2.52 -7.78
N ALA A 57 7.37 2.17 -8.96
CA ALA A 57 8.13 3.14 -9.74
C ALA A 57 7.24 4.32 -10.19
N PRO A 58 7.76 5.57 -10.12
CA PRO A 58 7.04 6.74 -10.62
C PRO A 58 6.69 6.60 -12.10
N SER A 59 5.55 7.18 -12.51
CA SER A 59 5.09 7.21 -13.90
C SER A 59 4.92 5.85 -14.57
N CYS A 60 4.68 4.81 -13.78
CA CYS A 60 4.52 3.45 -14.27
C CYS A 60 3.14 2.88 -13.84
N PRO A 61 2.03 3.37 -14.44
CA PRO A 61 0.66 3.08 -13.99
C PRO A 61 0.31 1.58 -14.05
N TRP A 62 0.91 0.83 -14.99
CA TRP A 62 0.67 -0.61 -15.14
C TRP A 62 0.97 -1.45 -13.89
N MET A 63 1.82 -0.96 -12.96
CA MET A 63 2.05 -1.65 -11.68
C MET A 63 0.82 -1.65 -10.77
N ASN A 64 -0.11 -0.70 -10.93
CA ASN A 64 -1.38 -0.64 -10.19
C ASN A 64 -2.58 -1.15 -10.99
N GLY A 65 -2.36 -1.87 -12.09
CA GLY A 65 -3.43 -2.29 -13.00
C GLY A 65 -4.57 -3.09 -12.34
N SER A 66 -4.30 -3.83 -11.25
CA SER A 66 -5.35 -4.52 -10.48
C SER A 66 -6.31 -3.56 -9.77
N ILE A 67 -5.79 -2.47 -9.22
CA ILE A 67 -6.57 -1.42 -8.56
C ILE A 67 -7.34 -0.60 -9.60
N GLU A 68 -6.71 -0.25 -10.72
CA GLU A 68 -7.38 0.46 -11.82
C GLU A 68 -8.53 -0.37 -12.39
N ASN A 69 -8.31 -1.67 -12.61
CA ASN A 69 -9.36 -2.57 -13.07
C ASN A 69 -10.52 -2.66 -12.06
N PHE A 70 -10.24 -2.74 -10.75
CA PHE A 70 -11.28 -2.71 -9.73
C PHE A 70 -12.05 -1.39 -9.75
N ASN A 71 -11.37 -0.25 -9.82
CA ASN A 71 -12.01 1.07 -9.84
C ASN A 71 -12.92 1.25 -11.07
N ASN A 72 -12.46 0.81 -12.25
CA ASN A 72 -13.27 0.81 -13.47
C ASN A 72 -14.51 -0.08 -13.32
N TRP A 73 -14.35 -1.26 -12.72
CA TRP A 73 -15.47 -2.16 -12.45
C TRP A 73 -16.45 -1.58 -11.43
N PHE A 74 -15.95 -0.95 -10.36
CA PHE A 74 -16.75 -0.24 -9.38
C PHE A 74 -17.55 0.89 -10.02
N GLY A 75 -16.94 1.74 -10.85
CA GLY A 75 -17.65 2.78 -11.61
C GLY A 75 -18.78 2.20 -12.47
N ALA A 76 -18.43 1.27 -13.36
CA ALA A 76 -19.36 0.77 -14.36
C ALA A 76 -20.46 -0.16 -13.82
N LYS A 77 -20.26 -0.79 -12.65
CA LYS A 77 -21.19 -1.79 -12.10
C LYS A 77 -21.88 -1.34 -10.82
N PHE A 78 -21.25 -0.48 -10.03
CA PHE A 78 -21.83 0.08 -8.83
C PHE A 78 -22.43 1.45 -9.11
N TRP A 79 -21.61 2.43 -9.51
CA TRP A 79 -22.09 3.80 -9.68
C TRP A 79 -23.07 3.98 -10.83
N ASP A 80 -22.79 3.39 -11.99
CA ASP A 80 -23.59 3.63 -13.20
C ASP A 80 -24.91 2.84 -13.21
N LYS A 81 -25.04 1.80 -12.37
CA LYS A 81 -26.16 0.84 -12.42
C LYS A 81 -27.06 0.88 -11.20
N GLU A 82 -26.52 1.21 -10.03
CA GLU A 82 -27.29 1.24 -8.80
C GLU A 82 -27.96 2.60 -8.63
N THR A 83 -29.16 2.60 -8.05
CA THR A 83 -29.84 3.82 -7.60
C THR A 83 -29.74 3.91 -6.09
N PHE A 84 -29.34 5.07 -5.57
CA PHE A 84 -29.11 5.28 -4.16
C PHE A 84 -30.14 6.22 -3.55
N THR A 85 -30.65 5.84 -2.37
CA THR A 85 -31.59 6.68 -1.61
C THR A 85 -30.89 7.60 -0.61
N GLY A 86 -29.57 7.44 -0.43
CA GLY A 86 -28.77 8.26 0.48
C GLY A 86 -27.44 7.58 0.87
N LEU A 87 -26.67 8.25 1.72
CA LEU A 87 -25.32 7.82 2.09
C LEU A 87 -25.28 6.44 2.79
N GLU A 88 -26.23 6.16 3.68
CA GLU A 88 -26.32 4.86 4.35
C GLU A 88 -26.61 3.72 3.36
N ASN A 89 -27.45 3.98 2.35
CA ASN A 89 -27.72 3.02 1.30
C ASN A 89 -26.48 2.76 0.43
N ILE A 90 -25.72 3.80 0.09
CA ILE A 90 -24.43 3.68 -0.60
C ILE A 90 -23.48 2.79 0.20
N ARG A 91 -23.32 3.07 1.51
CA ARG A 91 -22.43 2.30 2.39
C ARG A 91 -22.82 0.82 2.42
N ALA A 92 -24.09 0.52 2.68
CA ALA A 92 -24.58 -0.85 2.74
C ALA A 92 -24.40 -1.60 1.40
N ARG A 93 -24.78 -0.99 0.27
CA ARG A 93 -24.63 -1.61 -1.05
C ARG A 93 -23.15 -1.78 -1.44
N SER A 94 -22.29 -0.83 -1.06
CA SER A 94 -20.86 -0.89 -1.41
C SER A 94 -20.15 -2.07 -0.75
N LEU A 95 -20.52 -2.41 0.49
CA LEU A 95 -20.00 -3.60 1.18
C LEU A 95 -20.41 -4.88 0.43
N HIS A 96 -21.69 -5.01 0.07
CA HIS A 96 -22.16 -6.17 -0.69
C HIS A 96 -21.43 -6.31 -2.05
N PHE A 97 -21.21 -5.19 -2.75
CA PHE A 97 -20.47 -5.18 -4.01
C PHE A 97 -19.02 -5.65 -3.84
N VAL A 98 -18.34 -5.22 -2.77
CA VAL A 98 -16.98 -5.66 -2.46
C VAL A 98 -16.93 -7.15 -2.15
N ASP A 99 -17.90 -7.69 -1.40
CA ASP A 99 -17.98 -9.12 -1.11
C ASP A 99 -18.16 -9.95 -2.40
N GLN A 100 -19.08 -9.53 -3.28
CA GLN A 100 -19.26 -10.17 -4.59
C GLN A 100 -18.00 -10.13 -5.45
N HIS A 101 -17.26 -9.01 -5.43
CA HIS A 101 -15.97 -8.90 -6.13
C HIS A 101 -14.93 -9.88 -5.58
N ASN A 102 -14.88 -10.02 -4.25
CA ASN A 102 -13.94 -10.90 -3.57
C ASN A 102 -14.25 -12.36 -3.87
N ASP A 103 -15.51 -12.76 -3.85
CA ASP A 103 -15.95 -14.11 -4.22
C ASP A 103 -15.58 -14.45 -5.67
N LEU A 104 -15.86 -13.53 -6.60
CA LEU A 104 -15.47 -13.68 -8.00
C LEU A 104 -13.95 -13.77 -8.16
N SER A 105 -13.21 -12.95 -7.41
CA SER A 105 -11.74 -12.96 -7.42
C SER A 105 -11.16 -14.27 -6.89
N ALA A 106 -11.75 -14.82 -5.82
CA ALA A 106 -11.39 -16.12 -5.27
C ALA A 106 -11.67 -17.23 -6.29
N TRP A 107 -12.87 -17.23 -6.90
CA TRP A 107 -13.25 -18.20 -7.93
C TRP A 107 -12.32 -18.15 -9.15
N LYS A 108 -11.97 -16.97 -9.66
CA LYS A 108 -11.02 -16.80 -10.79
C LYS A 108 -9.61 -17.31 -10.49
N LYS A 109 -9.26 -17.41 -9.20
CA LYS A 109 -7.92 -17.78 -8.73
C LYS A 109 -7.87 -19.17 -8.12
N LYS A 110 -8.99 -19.91 -8.07
CA LYS A 110 -9.10 -21.20 -7.38
C LYS A 110 -8.11 -22.26 -7.90
N ASP A 111 -7.79 -22.21 -9.18
CA ASP A 111 -6.88 -23.17 -9.83
C ASP A 111 -5.42 -22.68 -9.84
N LYS A 112 -5.14 -21.52 -9.24
CA LYS A 112 -3.77 -21.03 -9.06
C LYS A 112 -3.23 -21.53 -7.73
N GLU A 113 -1.99 -22.03 -7.73
CA GLU A 113 -1.25 -22.40 -6.52
C GLU A 113 -0.83 -21.16 -5.70
N LEU A 114 -1.81 -20.45 -5.15
CA LEU A 114 -1.56 -19.29 -4.29
C LEU A 114 -1.17 -19.77 -2.90
N LYS A 115 0.09 -19.55 -2.54
CA LYS A 115 0.57 -19.81 -1.18
C LYS A 115 0.05 -18.72 -0.24
N GLN A 116 -0.75 -19.12 0.74
CA GLN A 116 -1.09 -18.23 1.83
C GLN A 116 0.16 -17.95 2.67
N ILE A 117 0.41 -16.68 2.98
CA ILE A 117 1.52 -16.30 3.84
C ILE A 117 1.14 -16.66 5.28
N ALA A 118 1.88 -17.61 5.86
CA ALA A 118 1.77 -17.97 7.28
C ALA A 118 2.85 -17.27 8.12
N PRO A 119 2.57 -16.91 9.38
CA PRO A 119 1.25 -16.97 10.02
C PRO A 119 0.31 -15.88 9.49
N VAL A 120 -0.99 -16.20 9.44
CA VAL A 120 -2.03 -15.20 9.21
C VAL A 120 -2.05 -14.25 10.40
N ARG A 121 -1.82 -12.96 10.15
CA ARG A 121 -1.83 -11.92 11.18
C ARG A 121 -3.12 -11.11 11.07
N LEU A 122 -3.78 -10.86 12.19
CA LEU A 122 -4.88 -9.91 12.30
C LEU A 122 -4.51 -8.84 13.31
N LEU A 123 -5.08 -7.64 13.14
CA LEU A 123 -4.88 -6.55 14.08
C LEU A 123 -5.69 -6.81 15.36
N LYS A 124 -4.99 -7.33 16.38
CA LYS A 124 -5.55 -7.51 17.72
C LYS A 124 -5.57 -6.15 18.44
N ASN A 125 -6.66 -5.86 19.15
CA ASN A 125 -6.80 -4.67 20.00
C ASN A 125 -6.64 -3.32 19.29
N ALA A 126 -7.44 -3.08 18.25
CA ALA A 126 -7.55 -1.80 17.55
C ALA A 126 -7.75 -0.59 18.49
N MET A 127 -8.48 -0.77 19.60
CA MET A 127 -8.78 0.25 20.62
C MET A 127 -7.53 0.84 21.31
N GLY A 128 -6.40 0.13 21.30
CA GLY A 128 -5.15 0.58 21.94
C GLY A 128 -4.26 1.46 21.05
N ILE A 129 -4.61 1.65 19.78
CA ILE A 129 -3.75 2.36 18.83
C ILE A 129 -4.04 3.85 18.89
N TYR A 130 -3.10 4.62 19.44
CA TYR A 130 -3.19 6.08 19.50
C TYR A 130 -2.79 6.71 18.15
N LEU A 131 -3.78 6.94 17.28
CA LEU A 131 -3.57 7.32 15.88
C LEU A 131 -2.89 8.67 15.65
N ASP A 132 -2.99 9.57 16.63
CA ASP A 132 -2.36 10.89 16.57
C ASP A 132 -0.88 10.85 16.92
N LYS A 133 -0.43 9.78 17.59
CA LYS A 133 0.94 9.61 18.07
C LYS A 133 1.53 8.27 17.64
N LEU A 134 1.34 7.89 16.37
CA LEU A 134 1.94 6.68 15.82
C LEU A 134 3.47 6.80 15.84
N PRO A 135 4.17 5.93 16.60
CA PRO A 135 5.63 5.94 16.64
C PRO A 135 6.19 5.51 15.28
N LEU A 136 7.42 5.90 15.01
CA LEU A 136 8.18 5.28 13.93
C LEU A 136 8.81 4.00 14.49
N THR A 137 8.26 2.85 14.12
CA THR A 137 8.76 1.54 14.55
C THR A 137 9.80 1.01 13.58
N ASP A 138 10.59 0.04 14.05
CA ASP A 138 11.48 -0.71 13.18
C ASP A 138 10.69 -1.44 12.08
N GLY A 139 11.33 -1.58 10.92
CA GLY A 139 10.74 -2.21 9.75
C GLY A 139 11.46 -1.80 8.47
N LYS A 140 10.86 -2.19 7.34
CA LYS A 140 11.39 -1.92 6.01
C LYS A 140 10.39 -1.16 5.17
N ILE A 141 10.92 -0.26 4.36
CA ILE A 141 10.18 0.46 3.33
C ILE A 141 10.91 0.23 2.02
N HIS A 142 10.17 -0.14 0.99
CA HIS A 142 10.71 -0.50 -0.31
C HIS A 142 10.29 0.50 -1.38
N PHE A 143 11.17 0.66 -2.36
CA PHE A 143 10.98 1.53 -3.51
C PHE A 143 11.43 0.78 -4.75
N ILE A 144 10.52 0.57 -5.69
CA ILE A 144 10.88 0.15 -7.03
C ILE A 144 11.32 1.42 -7.77
N ARG A 145 12.56 1.48 -8.25
CA ARG A 145 13.10 2.68 -8.92
C ARG A 145 13.84 2.31 -10.18
N LYS A 146 13.56 3.03 -11.27
CA LYS A 146 14.39 2.97 -12.46
C LYS A 146 15.70 3.70 -12.20
N VAL A 147 16.82 3.07 -12.52
CA VAL A 147 18.15 3.67 -12.38
C VAL A 147 18.41 4.62 -13.55
N ASP A 148 18.85 5.83 -13.23
CA ASP A 148 19.18 6.85 -14.22
C ASP A 148 20.50 6.56 -14.94
N ASN A 149 20.80 7.34 -15.98
CA ASN A 149 22.04 7.22 -16.76
C ASN A 149 23.32 7.56 -15.97
N LYS A 150 23.18 8.07 -14.74
CA LYS A 150 24.30 8.36 -13.83
C LYS A 150 24.41 7.30 -12.73
N ALA A 151 23.76 6.14 -12.89
CA ALA A 151 23.77 5.03 -11.93
C ALA A 151 23.12 5.37 -10.57
N ARG A 152 22.06 6.20 -10.59
CA ARG A 152 21.39 6.69 -9.37
C ARG A 152 19.89 6.39 -9.37
N ILE A 153 19.32 6.39 -8.17
CA ILE A 153 17.88 6.39 -7.93
C ILE A 153 17.49 7.55 -7.02
N ASN A 154 16.23 7.98 -7.12
CA ASN A 154 15.64 8.92 -6.18
C ASN A 154 14.60 8.24 -5.30
N ALA A 155 14.78 8.31 -3.98
CA ALA A 155 13.79 7.88 -3.01
C ALA A 155 13.68 8.93 -1.90
N LEU A 156 12.45 9.31 -1.53
CA LEU A 156 12.18 10.31 -0.49
C LEU A 156 12.90 11.66 -0.70
N ASN A 157 13.05 12.08 -1.96
CA ASN A 157 13.82 13.26 -2.37
C ASN A 157 15.32 13.20 -2.06
N GLU A 158 15.84 12.03 -1.71
CA GLU A 158 17.28 11.77 -1.58
C GLU A 158 17.75 10.97 -2.80
N VAL A 159 18.98 11.25 -3.25
CA VAL A 159 19.61 10.58 -4.39
C VAL A 159 20.60 9.55 -3.87
N PHE A 160 20.53 8.33 -4.39
CA PHE A 160 21.39 7.21 -3.99
C PHE A 160 22.09 6.65 -5.22
N GLU A 161 23.40 6.42 -5.12
CA GLU A 161 24.18 5.67 -6.11
C GLU A 161 23.98 4.17 -5.89
N VAL A 162 23.76 3.42 -6.97
CA VAL A 162 23.43 1.99 -6.91
C VAL A 162 24.38 1.09 -7.71
N GLY A 163 25.07 1.63 -8.71
CA GLY A 163 25.99 0.89 -9.57
C GLY A 163 25.68 1.07 -11.06
N LYS A 164 26.73 1.11 -11.89
CA LYS A 164 26.59 1.33 -13.36
C LYS A 164 25.99 0.12 -14.06
N GLU A 165 26.13 -1.06 -13.47
CA GLU A 165 25.56 -2.33 -13.92
C GLU A 165 24.03 -2.32 -13.92
N PHE A 166 23.38 -1.41 -13.18
CA PHE A 166 21.93 -1.32 -13.09
C PHE A 166 21.34 -0.21 -13.95
N ILE A 167 22.13 0.53 -14.75
CA ILE A 167 21.61 1.64 -15.57
C ILE A 167 20.46 1.16 -16.46
N SER A 168 19.35 1.90 -16.47
CA SER A 168 18.09 1.60 -17.17
C SER A 168 17.26 0.45 -16.60
N GLU A 169 17.77 -0.30 -15.62
CA GLU A 169 17.03 -1.34 -14.93
C GLU A 169 16.15 -0.77 -13.81
N TYR A 170 15.17 -1.57 -13.38
CA TYR A 170 14.42 -1.32 -12.16
C TYR A 170 15.06 -2.07 -11.00
N VAL A 171 15.35 -1.35 -9.93
CA VAL A 171 15.91 -1.92 -8.70
C VAL A 171 14.89 -1.88 -7.57
N TRP A 172 15.01 -2.85 -6.65
CA TRP A 172 14.24 -2.92 -5.42
C TRP A 172 15.07 -2.31 -4.28
N ALA A 173 14.88 -1.02 -4.03
CA ALA A 173 15.63 -0.34 -2.98
C ALA A 173 14.89 -0.41 -1.64
N THR A 174 15.62 -0.67 -0.55
CA THR A 174 15.06 -0.91 0.77
C THR A 174 15.69 0.00 1.82
N ILE A 175 14.86 0.75 2.54
CA ILE A 175 15.24 1.48 3.75
C ILE A 175 14.95 0.58 4.96
N CYS A 176 15.99 0.24 5.72
CA CYS A 176 15.88 -0.46 6.99
C CYS A 176 15.92 0.55 8.15
N LEU A 177 14.80 0.77 8.84
CA LEU A 177 14.70 1.83 9.85
C LEU A 177 15.58 1.60 11.08
N GLY A 178 15.64 0.36 11.59
CA GLY A 178 16.49 0.03 12.74
C GLY A 178 17.99 0.20 12.47
N LYS A 179 18.42 0.03 11.21
CA LYS A 179 19.81 0.22 10.78
C LYS A 179 20.09 1.65 10.29
N ARG A 180 19.04 2.44 10.02
CA ARG A 180 19.12 3.75 9.36
C ARG A 180 19.95 3.72 8.07
N LYS A 181 19.82 2.63 7.30
CA LYS A 181 20.56 2.40 6.05
C LYS A 181 19.60 2.09 4.91
N MET A 182 19.98 2.52 3.72
CA MET A 182 19.37 2.10 2.47
C MET A 182 20.28 1.10 1.78
N GLY A 183 19.69 0.04 1.24
CA GLY A 183 20.36 -0.95 0.41
C GLY A 183 19.56 -1.20 -0.87
N VAL A 184 20.26 -1.64 -1.90
CA VAL A 184 19.71 -2.01 -3.20
C VAL A 184 20.12 -3.44 -3.51
#